data_AF-A0A0R3SNY9-F1
#
_entry.id   AF-A0A0R3SNY9-F1
#
_cell.length_a   1.000
_cell.length_b   1.000
_cell.length_c   1.000
_cell.angle_alpha   90.00
_cell.angle_beta   90.00
_cell.angle_gamma   90.00
#
_symmetry.space_group_name_H-M   'P 1'
#
loop_
_entity.id
_entity.type
_entity.pdbx_description
1 polymer ?
#
loop_
_entity_poly.entity_id
_entity_poly.type
_entity_poly.pdbx_seq_one_letter_code
_entity_poly.pdbx_strand_id
1 'polypeptide(L)'
;MREQYINFCWFSLSLTSPFFFRLAEIGDQKKEGFADSAYGMSKVGLCKATEILAEQYKSDPRHILINSCCPGYVSTDLNDHKGVKTILEGADTPFYLATLPDDAAEPYGEFISERKVVKIDAKYR
;
A
#
# COMPACT_ATOMS: atom_id res chain seq x y z
N MET A 1 -6.53 16.72 -16.44
CA MET A 1 -6.09 15.45 -15.85
C MET A 1 -5.32 15.82 -14.58
N ARG A 2 -5.93 15.70 -13.40
CA ARG A 2 -5.18 15.90 -12.14
C ARG A 2 -4.29 14.69 -11.89
N GLU A 3 -3.10 14.92 -11.35
CA GLU A 3 -2.22 13.85 -10.89
C GLU A 3 -2.86 13.18 -9.68
N GLN A 4 -3.12 11.88 -9.74
CA GLN A 4 -3.49 11.06 -8.59
C GLN A 4 -2.29 10.17 -8.27
N TYR A 5 -1.86 10.17 -7.01
CA TYR A 5 -0.75 9.34 -6.57
C TYR A 5 -1.29 8.03 -6.02
N ILE A 6 -1.26 7.01 -6.87
CA ILE A 6 -1.56 5.64 -6.48
C ILE A 6 -0.23 4.97 -6.18
N ASN A 7 0.06 4.80 -4.90
CA ASN A 7 1.17 3.95 -4.50
C ASN A 7 0.73 2.50 -4.65
N PHE A 8 1.09 1.90 -5.77
CA PHE A 8 1.17 0.46 -5.87
C PHE A 8 2.17 -0.02 -4.85
N CYS A 9 1.87 -1.15 -4.20
CA CYS A 9 2.82 -1.88 -3.39
C CYS A 9 3.99 -2.40 -4.24
N TRP A 10 4.86 -1.53 -4.78
CA TRP A 10 6.08 -1.83 -5.54
C TRP A 10 7.07 -0.64 -5.47
N PHE A 11 8.30 -0.97 -5.05
CA PHE A 11 9.55 -0.17 -4.99
C PHE A 11 9.51 1.34 -4.60
N SER A 12 9.82 1.63 -3.34
CA SER A 12 11.05 2.31 -2.85
C SER A 12 10.79 2.88 -1.45
N LEU A 13 11.54 2.41 -0.44
CA LEU A 13 11.44 2.84 0.95
C LEU A 13 12.82 3.31 1.43
N SER A 14 12.96 4.63 1.61
CA SER A 14 13.97 5.24 2.47
C SER A 14 13.50 5.38 3.92
N LEU A 15 12.37 4.75 4.29
CA LEU A 15 11.76 4.86 5.62
C LEU A 15 11.60 3.52 6.36
N THR A 16 12.26 2.45 5.93
CA THR A 16 12.48 1.32 6.86
C THR A 16 13.49 1.79 7.89
N SER A 17 13.03 1.97 9.14
CA SER A 17 13.88 2.43 10.24
C SER A 17 15.21 1.66 10.28
N PRO A 18 16.37 2.32 10.49
CA PRO A 18 17.66 1.65 10.68
C PRO A 18 17.64 0.55 11.75
N PHE A 19 16.62 0.57 12.62
CA PHE A 19 16.34 -0.46 13.61
C PHE A 19 15.92 -1.80 12.98
N PHE A 20 14.95 -1.83 12.06
CA PHE A 20 14.48 -3.08 11.46
C PHE A 20 15.58 -3.76 10.64
N PHE A 21 16.38 -2.99 9.89
CA PHE A 21 17.50 -3.54 9.12
C PHE A 21 18.53 -4.22 10.03
N ARG A 22 18.89 -3.57 11.14
CA ARG A 22 19.77 -4.17 12.14
C ARG A 22 19.20 -5.46 12.73
N LEU A 23 17.91 -5.46 13.07
CA LEU A 23 17.25 -6.66 13.60
C LEU A 23 17.20 -7.80 12.58
N ALA A 24 17.00 -7.48 11.30
CA ALA A 24 17.03 -8.45 10.21
C ALA A 24 18.45 -9.00 9.96
N GLU A 25 19.49 -8.17 10.09
CA GLU A 25 20.90 -8.59 9.98
C GLU A 25 21.30 -9.55 11.08
N ILE A 26 20.88 -9.29 12.33
CA ILE A 26 21.19 -10.16 13.48
C ILE A 26 20.22 -11.34 13.62
N GLY A 27 19.13 -11.38 12.84
CA GLY A 27 18.13 -12.44 12.86
C GLY A 27 17.12 -12.38 14.02
N ASP A 28 17.04 -11.25 14.73
CA ASP A 28 16.18 -11.08 15.93
C ASP A 28 14.86 -10.36 15.64
N GLN A 29 14.52 -10.11 14.38
CA GLN A 29 13.28 -9.42 14.00
C GLN A 29 12.02 -10.04 14.64
N LYS A 30 11.97 -11.37 14.75
CA LYS A 30 10.85 -12.09 15.39
C LYS A 30 10.75 -11.84 16.89
N LYS A 31 11.88 -11.68 17.59
CA LYS A 31 11.91 -11.43 19.05
C LYS A 31 11.35 -10.05 19.37
N GLU A 32 11.60 -9.09 18.49
CA GLU A 32 11.10 -7.71 18.58
C GLU A 32 9.69 -7.53 18.00
N GLY A 33 9.00 -8.64 17.67
CA GLY A 33 7.60 -8.62 17.23
C GLY A 33 7.39 -8.30 15.75
N PHE A 34 8.45 -8.21 14.94
CA PHE A 34 8.32 -8.05 13.50
C PHE A 34 7.99 -9.37 12.79
N ALA A 35 7.25 -9.25 11.68
CA ALA A 35 6.96 -10.39 10.83
C ALA A 35 8.23 -10.89 10.11
N ASP A 36 8.32 -12.21 9.92
CA ASP A 36 9.46 -12.87 9.29
C ASP A 36 9.35 -12.88 7.75
N SER A 37 9.02 -11.70 7.19
CA SER A 37 8.87 -11.50 5.76
C SER A 37 9.35 -10.11 5.41
N ALA A 38 10.53 -10.01 4.80
CA ALA A 38 11.07 -8.74 4.32
C ALA A 38 10.11 -8.06 3.33
N TYR A 39 9.49 -8.86 2.44
CA TYR A 39 8.46 -8.37 1.52
C TYR A 39 7.25 -7.81 2.28
N GLY A 40 6.69 -8.56 3.24
CA GLY A 40 5.55 -8.11 4.04
C GLY A 40 5.86 -6.81 4.81
N MET A 41 7.02 -6.76 5.46
CA MET A 41 7.47 -5.57 6.19
C MET A 41 7.67 -4.35 5.28
N SER A 42 8.20 -4.55 4.06
CA SER A 42 8.29 -3.48 3.07
C SER A 42 6.92 -2.92 2.68
N LYS A 43 5.88 -3.77 2.61
CA LYS A 43 4.52 -3.34 2.26
C LYS A 43 3.82 -2.62 3.41
N VAL A 44 4.05 -3.06 4.65
CA VAL A 44 3.59 -2.33 5.84
C VAL A 44 4.15 -0.90 5.85
N GLY A 45 5.45 -0.76 5.59
CA GLY A 45 6.10 0.55 5.50
C GLY A 45 5.47 1.44 4.42
N LEU A 46 5.15 0.88 3.25
CA LEU A 46 4.55 1.66 2.16
C LEU A 46 3.11 2.09 2.47
N CYS A 47 2.29 1.20 3.04
CA CYS A 47 0.93 1.55 3.45
C CYS A 47 0.96 2.71 4.45
N LYS A 48 1.82 2.64 5.46
CA LYS A 48 1.94 3.72 6.45
C LYS A 48 2.51 5.01 5.87
N ALA A 49 3.49 4.92 4.98
CA ALA A 49 4.03 6.09 4.29
C ALA A 49 2.95 6.79 3.45
N THR A 50 2.03 6.03 2.84
CA THR A 50 0.93 6.58 2.05
C THR A 50 -0.08 7.32 2.93
N GLU A 51 -0.41 6.79 4.12
CA GLU A 51 -1.26 7.46 5.11
C GLU A 51 -0.63 8.79 5.57
N ILE A 52 0.66 8.78 5.94
CA ILE A 52 1.40 10.00 6.34
C ILE A 52 1.44 11.02 5.18
N LEU A 53 1.66 10.56 3.95
CA LEU A 53 1.68 11.43 2.78
C LEU A 53 0.30 12.05 2.54
N ALA A 54 -0.78 11.28 2.68
CA ALA A 54 -2.13 11.80 2.59
C ALA A 54 -2.40 12.87 3.68
N GLU A 55 -1.94 12.67 4.91
CA GLU A 55 -2.05 13.71 5.95
C GLU A 55 -1.30 15.00 5.59
N GLN A 56 -0.08 14.87 5.06
CA GLN A 56 0.76 16.02 4.66
C GLN A 56 0.15 16.83 3.51
N TYR A 57 -0.54 16.18 2.57
CA TYR A 57 -1.14 16.81 1.40
C TYR A 57 -2.63 17.15 1.57
N LYS A 58 -3.20 16.95 2.76
CA LYS A 58 -4.63 17.14 3.02
C LYS A 58 -5.13 18.57 2.76
N SER A 59 -4.27 19.57 2.97
CA SER A 59 -4.57 20.99 2.73
C SER A 59 -4.07 21.51 1.37
N ASP A 60 -3.56 20.63 0.51
CA ASP A 60 -3.04 21.02 -0.80
C ASP A 60 -4.19 21.48 -1.71
N PRO A 61 -4.10 22.69 -2.33
CA PRO A 61 -5.16 23.24 -3.18
C PRO A 61 -5.41 22.44 -4.46
N ARG A 62 -4.52 21.50 -4.82
CA ARG A 62 -4.69 20.62 -5.98
C ARG A 62 -5.70 19.51 -5.74
N HIS A 63 -6.06 19.23 -4.49
CA HIS A 63 -6.99 18.16 -4.09
C HIS A 63 -6.60 16.80 -4.69
N ILE A 64 -5.35 16.40 -4.49
CA ILE A 64 -4.80 15.14 -4.97
C ILE A 64 -5.27 14.03 -4.04
N LEU A 65 -5.90 12.97 -4.57
CA LEU A 65 -6.21 11.78 -3.78
C LEU A 65 -4.98 10.87 -3.69
N ILE A 66 -4.67 10.42 -2.47
CA ILE A 66 -3.51 9.58 -2.18
C ILE A 66 -4.00 8.36 -1.41
N ASN A 67 -3.82 7.18 -1.99
CA ASN A 67 -4.28 5.92 -1.38
C ASN A 67 -3.31 4.77 -1.67
N SER A 68 -3.37 3.75 -0.83
CA SER A 68 -2.67 2.48 -1.03
C SER A 68 -3.68 1.40 -1.40
N CYS A 69 -3.26 0.40 -2.19
CA CYS A 69 -4.16 -0.68 -2.54
C CYS A 69 -3.49 -2.05 -2.70
N CYS A 70 -4.32 -3.09 -2.66
CA CYS A 70 -3.95 -4.46 -2.96
C CYS A 70 -4.65 -4.94 -4.24
N PRO A 71 -3.90 -5.42 -5.25
CA PRO A 71 -4.50 -6.03 -6.44
C PRO A 71 -5.02 -7.45 -6.18
N GLY A 72 -4.76 -8.02 -5.01
CA GLY A 72 -4.99 -9.44 -4.70
C GLY A 72 -3.86 -10.33 -5.20
N TYR A 73 -4.11 -11.65 -5.24
CA TYR A 73 -3.11 -12.63 -5.64
C TYR A 73 -3.17 -12.90 -7.14
N VAL A 74 -2.44 -12.10 -7.91
CA VAL A 74 -2.47 -12.04 -9.39
C VAL A 74 -1.42 -12.95 -10.01
N SER A 75 -1.78 -13.73 -11.03
CA SER A 75 -0.86 -14.60 -11.77
C SER A 75 0.15 -13.74 -12.57
N THR A 76 1.38 -13.67 -12.08
CA THR A 76 2.46 -12.84 -12.62
C THR A 76 3.81 -13.54 -12.45
N ASP A 77 4.85 -13.05 -13.11
CA ASP A 77 6.22 -13.57 -12.95
C ASP A 77 6.70 -13.49 -11.49
N LEU A 78 6.21 -12.51 -10.71
CA LEU A 78 6.54 -12.35 -9.28
C LEU A 78 6.18 -13.59 -8.44
N ASN A 79 5.11 -14.30 -8.83
CA ASN A 79 4.63 -15.48 -8.11
C ASN A 79 4.63 -16.74 -8.97
N ASP A 80 5.45 -16.79 -10.03
CA ASP A 80 5.56 -17.95 -10.91
C ASP A 80 4.19 -18.38 -11.46
N HIS A 81 3.36 -17.39 -11.81
CA HIS A 81 1.99 -17.56 -12.31
C HIS A 81 1.02 -18.32 -11.39
N LYS A 82 1.31 -18.45 -10.08
CA LYS A 82 0.48 -19.17 -9.11
C LYS A 82 -0.73 -18.39 -8.57
N GLY A 83 -0.91 -17.15 -9.02
CA GLY A 83 -2.02 -16.30 -8.60
C GLY A 83 -3.39 -16.85 -9.01
N VAL A 84 -4.40 -16.61 -8.18
CA VAL A 84 -5.80 -16.98 -8.46
C VAL A 84 -6.52 -15.98 -9.37
N LYS A 85 -5.99 -14.75 -9.47
CA LYS A 85 -6.53 -13.70 -10.33
C LYS A 85 -5.75 -13.56 -11.63
N THR A 86 -6.46 -13.19 -12.69
CA THR A 86 -5.88 -12.69 -13.94
C THR A 86 -5.32 -11.28 -13.78
N ILE A 87 -4.49 -10.86 -14.74
CA ILE A 87 -3.91 -9.51 -14.78
C ILE A 87 -5.00 -8.43 -14.76
N LEU A 88 -6.08 -8.62 -15.53
CA LEU A 88 -7.19 -7.65 -15.61
C LEU A 88 -7.96 -7.55 -14.30
N GLU A 89 -8.24 -8.67 -13.64
CA GLU A 89 -8.87 -8.69 -12.32
C GLU A 89 -7.97 -8.05 -11.24
N GLY A 90 -6.66 -8.18 -11.38
CA GLY A 90 -5.70 -7.51 -10.51
C GLY A 90 -5.62 -5.99 -10.73
N ALA A 91 -5.75 -5.55 -11.98
CA ALA A 91 -5.71 -4.14 -12.37
C ALA A 91 -6.97 -3.36 -11.97
N ASP A 92 -8.07 -4.06 -11.66
CA ASP A 92 -9.37 -3.49 -11.34
C ASP A 92 -9.34 -2.42 -10.22
N THR A 93 -8.81 -2.76 -9.04
CA THR A 93 -8.79 -1.84 -7.90
C THR A 93 -7.85 -0.65 -8.11
N PRO A 94 -6.61 -0.83 -8.61
CA PRO A 94 -5.77 0.30 -8.95
C PRO A 94 -6.35 1.20 -10.04
N PHE A 95 -6.98 0.62 -11.07
CA PHE A 95 -7.64 1.40 -12.13
C PHE A 95 -8.83 2.19 -11.58
N TYR A 96 -9.63 1.57 -10.71
CA TYR A 96 -10.71 2.26 -10.00
C TYR A 96 -10.19 3.48 -9.23
N LEU A 97 -9.09 3.33 -8.48
CA LEU A 97 -8.50 4.45 -7.75
C LEU A 97 -7.96 5.55 -8.67
N ALA A 98 -7.43 5.19 -9.86
CA ALA A 98 -6.89 6.14 -10.85
C ALA A 98 -7.95 6.92 -11.60
N THR A 99 -9.19 6.43 -11.58
CA THR A 99 -10.31 6.94 -12.37
C THR A 99 -11.43 7.47 -11.49
N LEU A 100 -11.12 7.75 -10.21
CA LEU A 100 -12.07 8.41 -9.32
C LEU A 100 -12.52 9.75 -9.92
N PRO A 101 -13.83 10.09 -9.81
CA PRO A 101 -14.37 11.36 -10.28
C PRO A 101 -13.57 12.56 -9.77
N ASP A 102 -13.53 13.63 -10.57
CA ASP A 102 -12.79 14.85 -10.24
C ASP A 102 -13.31 15.57 -8.97
N ASP A 103 -14.54 15.28 -8.55
CA ASP A 103 -15.21 15.78 -7.35
C ASP A 103 -15.18 14.77 -6.18
N ALA A 104 -14.55 13.61 -6.36
CA ALA A 104 -14.41 12.62 -5.31
C ALA A 104 -13.49 13.15 -4.19
N ALA A 105 -14.01 13.15 -2.97
CA ALA A 105 -13.22 13.43 -1.77
C ALA A 105 -12.71 12.14 -1.09
N GLU A 106 -13.30 10.99 -1.44
CA GLU A 106 -13.02 9.69 -0.82
C GLU A 106 -12.93 8.59 -1.89
N PRO A 107 -12.14 7.53 -1.64
CA PRO A 107 -11.29 7.29 -0.46
C PRO A 107 -10.05 8.19 -0.42
N TYR A 108 -9.53 8.49 0.78
CA TYR A 108 -8.34 9.33 0.97
C TYR A 108 -7.48 8.88 2.16
N GLY A 109 -6.20 8.59 1.92
CA GLY A 109 -5.28 8.08 2.94
C GLY A 109 -5.57 6.64 3.38
N GLU A 110 -6.40 5.92 2.62
CA GLU A 110 -6.89 4.61 3.01
C GLU A 110 -6.11 3.47 2.33
N PHE A 111 -6.36 2.25 2.81
CA PHE A 111 -5.96 1.02 2.15
C PHE A 111 -7.16 0.33 1.51
N ILE A 112 -7.10 0.10 0.20
CA ILE A 112 -8.22 -0.42 -0.60
C ILE A 112 -7.88 -1.80 -1.16
N SER A 113 -8.81 -2.75 -1.02
CA SER A 113 -8.77 -4.06 -1.67
C SER A 113 -10.15 -4.39 -2.21
N GLU A 114 -10.23 -4.96 -3.41
CA GLU A 114 -11.52 -5.26 -4.06
C GLU A 114 -12.47 -4.04 -4.12
N ARG A 115 -11.92 -2.84 -4.41
CA ARG A 115 -12.63 -1.54 -4.36
C ARG A 115 -13.28 -1.20 -3.02
N LYS A 116 -12.87 -1.84 -1.92
CA LYS A 116 -13.38 -1.59 -0.57
C LYS A 116 -12.27 -1.11 0.35
N VAL A 117 -12.59 -0.17 1.22
CA VAL A 117 -11.70 0.26 2.30
C VAL A 117 -11.53 -0.90 3.29
N VAL A 118 -10.29 -1.28 3.55
CA VAL A 118 -9.92 -2.33 4.49
C VAL A 118 -9.24 -1.68 5.69
N LYS A 119 -9.84 -1.86 6.87
CA LYS A 119 -9.26 -1.36 8.13
C LYS A 119 -8.10 -2.25 8.55
N ILE A 120 -6.87 -1.76 8.40
CA ILE A 120 -5.64 -2.47 8.77
C ILE A 120 -5.50 -2.55 10.31
N ASP A 121 -6.01 -1.55 11.03
CA ASP A 121 -5.86 -1.36 12.48
C ASP A 121 -7.02 -1.93 13.32
N ALA A 122 -8.06 -2.49 12.69
CA ALA A 122 -9.30 -2.87 13.38
C ALA A 122 -9.14 -3.89 14.53
N LYS A 123 -8.00 -4.58 14.62
CA LYS A 123 -7.68 -5.54 15.68
C LYS A 123 -6.82 -4.95 16.83
N TYR A 124 -6.24 -3.77 16.64
CA TYR A 124 -5.19 -3.20 17.50
C TYR A 124 -5.54 -1.83 18.09
N ARG A 125 -6.79 -1.40 17.96
CA ARG A 125 -7.31 -0.13 18.48
C ARG A 125 -8.30 -0.36 19.62
#